data_AF-A0A3D1DKN1-F1
#
_entry.id   AF-A0A3D1DKN1-F1
#
_cell.length_a   1.000
_cell.length_b   1.000
_cell.length_c   1.000
_cell.angle_alpha   90.00
_cell.angle_beta   90.00
_cell.angle_gamma   90.00
#
_symmetry.space_group_name_H-M   'P 1'
#
loop_
_entity.id
_entity.type
_entity.pdbx_description
1 polymer ?
#
loop_
_entity_poly.entity_id
_entity_poly.type
_entity_poly.pdbx_seq_one_letter_code
_entity_poly.pdbx_strand_id
1 'polypeptide(L)'
;DIWTFTGKKGSSYVCEVNAARIGSPLDSRLEIIGPDGERLAENTDHFGNDSYLRFTAPADGTYRVRIHDLKFLGLQPYVYRLTITDGPWVEQTYPLGVQRGTKTAL
;
A
#
# COMPACT_ATOMS: atom_id res chain seq x y z
N ASP A 1 -4.64 3.71 -12.76
CA ASP A 1 -3.47 2.93 -13.25
C ASP A 1 -3.53 1.47 -12.85
N ILE A 2 -2.83 0.61 -13.60
CA ILE A 2 -2.66 -0.81 -13.28
C ILE A 2 -1.17 -1.16 -13.40
N TRP A 3 -0.60 -1.67 -12.32
CA TRP A 3 0.77 -2.18 -12.26
C TRP A 3 0.77 -3.70 -12.07
N THR A 4 1.84 -4.38 -12.48
CA THR A 4 1.96 -5.82 -12.32
C THR A 4 3.25 -6.21 -11.62
N PHE A 5 3.19 -7.29 -10.85
CA PHE A 5 4.37 -7.93 -10.29
C PHE A 5 4.16 -9.45 -10.17
N THR A 6 5.26 -10.20 -10.14
CA THR A 6 5.23 -11.65 -9.92
C THR A 6 5.23 -11.94 -8.42
N GLY A 7 4.19 -12.59 -7.93
CA GLY A 7 4.05 -13.02 -6.55
C GLY A 7 4.29 -14.52 -6.39
N LYS A 8 4.81 -14.92 -5.23
CA LYS A 8 5.04 -16.30 -4.83
C LYS A 8 4.13 -16.69 -3.68
N LYS A 9 3.46 -17.83 -3.79
CA LYS A 9 2.55 -18.40 -2.79
C LYS A 9 3.18 -18.40 -1.40
N GLY A 10 2.43 -17.91 -0.42
CA GLY A 10 2.83 -17.83 0.98
C GLY A 10 3.73 -16.63 1.32
N SER A 11 4.23 -15.88 0.34
CA SER A 11 4.98 -14.64 0.59
C SER A 11 4.02 -13.51 0.95
N SER A 12 4.40 -12.68 1.92
CA SER A 12 3.65 -11.49 2.30
C SER A 12 4.17 -10.30 1.51
N TYR A 13 3.27 -9.61 0.83
CA TYR A 13 3.58 -8.41 0.07
C TYR A 13 2.90 -7.21 0.71
N VAL A 14 3.63 -6.11 0.72
CA VAL A 14 3.15 -4.78 1.06
C VAL A 14 3.03 -3.97 -0.22
N CYS A 15 1.91 -3.28 -0.36
CA CYS A 15 1.65 -2.29 -1.40
C CYS A 15 1.22 -0.99 -0.72
N GLU A 16 1.99 0.08 -0.93
CA GLU A 16 1.75 1.40 -0.33
C GLU A 16 1.65 2.46 -1.41
N VAL A 17 0.61 3.30 -1.32
CA VAL A 17 0.51 4.54 -2.09
C VAL A 17 0.93 5.71 -1.22
N ASN A 18 1.87 6.51 -1.70
CA ASN A 18 2.23 7.79 -1.13
C ASN A 18 1.87 8.90 -2.12
N ALA A 19 0.79 9.63 -1.83
CA ALA A 19 0.23 10.67 -2.67
C ALA A 19 -0.11 11.92 -1.85
N ALA A 20 -1.06 11.85 -0.92
CA ALA A 20 -1.42 12.94 -0.04
C ALA A 20 -0.21 13.44 0.77
N ARG A 21 0.64 12.52 1.25
CA ARG A 21 1.89 12.86 1.97
C ARG A 21 2.94 13.56 1.10
N ILE A 22 2.82 13.54 -0.23
CA ILE A 22 3.66 14.33 -1.16
C ILE A 22 2.91 15.49 -1.82
N GLY A 23 1.74 15.87 -1.29
CA GLY A 23 0.96 17.03 -1.75
C GLY A 23 0.07 16.77 -2.97
N SER A 24 -0.11 15.51 -3.36
CA SER A 24 -1.05 15.13 -4.42
C SER A 24 -2.51 15.24 -3.92
N PRO A 25 -3.46 15.66 -4.78
CA PRO A 25 -4.88 15.66 -4.45
C PRO A 25 -5.54 14.27 -4.54
N LEU A 26 -4.77 13.23 -4.89
CA LEU A 26 -5.27 11.87 -5.04
C LEU A 26 -5.83 11.32 -3.72
N ASP A 27 -7.10 10.94 -3.73
CA ASP A 27 -7.74 10.14 -2.69
C ASP A 27 -7.66 8.67 -3.09
N SER A 28 -6.61 7.98 -2.65
CA SER A 28 -6.16 6.75 -3.31
C SER A 28 -6.98 5.53 -2.92
N ARG A 29 -7.60 4.85 -3.89
CA ARG A 29 -8.10 3.48 -3.73
C ARG A 29 -7.10 2.49 -4.33
N LEU A 30 -6.62 1.58 -3.50
CA LEU A 30 -5.69 0.51 -3.86
C LEU A 30 -6.44 -0.83 -3.86
N GLU A 31 -6.32 -1.59 -4.95
CA GLU A 31 -6.86 -2.94 -5.07
C GLU A 31 -5.78 -3.93 -5.51
N ILE A 32 -5.77 -5.12 -4.92
CA ILE A 32 -4.93 -6.24 -5.33
C ILE A 32 -5.79 -7.27 -6.05
N ILE A 33 -5.46 -7.53 -7.31
CA ILE A 33 -6.08 -8.55 -8.15
C ILE A 33 -5.12 -9.74 -8.27
N GLY A 34 -5.61 -10.93 -7.99
CA GLY A 34 -4.87 -12.18 -8.10
C GLY A 34 -4.63 -12.64 -9.55
N PRO A 35 -3.80 -13.69 -9.74
CA PRO A 35 -3.51 -14.25 -11.06
C PRO A 35 -4.76 -14.83 -11.76
N ASP A 36 -5.75 -15.25 -10.98
CA ASP A 36 -7.06 -15.74 -11.42
C ASP A 36 -8.03 -14.61 -11.83
N GLY A 37 -7.67 -13.35 -11.56
CA GLY A 37 -8.52 -12.19 -11.81
C GLY A 37 -9.42 -11.80 -10.64
N GLU A 38 -9.38 -12.53 -9.53
CA GLU A 38 -10.17 -12.21 -8.33
C GLU A 38 -9.54 -11.07 -7.54
N ARG A 39 -10.38 -10.24 -6.92
CA ARG A 39 -9.89 -9.17 -6.05
C ARG A 39 -9.62 -9.72 -4.65
N LEU A 40 -8.35 -9.74 -4.27
CA LEU A 40 -7.89 -10.31 -3.01
C LEU A 40 -7.97 -9.34 -1.84
N ALA A 41 -7.75 -8.05 -2.09
CA ALA A 41 -7.77 -7.03 -1.05
C ALA A 41 -8.03 -5.63 -1.65
N GLU A 42 -8.55 -4.72 -0.82
CA GLU A 42 -8.68 -3.31 -1.16
C GLU A 42 -8.55 -2.40 0.09
N ASN A 43 -8.07 -1.18 -0.10
CA ASN A 43 -8.00 -0.14 0.92
C ASN A 43 -8.12 1.25 0.29
N THR A 44 -8.78 2.19 0.98
CA THR A 44 -8.91 3.60 0.56
C THR A 44 -8.14 4.53 1.47
N ASP A 45 -8.05 4.22 2.76
CA ASP A 45 -7.46 5.11 3.75
C ASP A 45 -6.62 4.32 4.75
N HIS A 46 -5.40 4.80 4.99
CA HIS A 46 -4.53 4.28 6.04
C HIS A 46 -3.64 5.38 6.63
N PHE A 47 -2.97 6.16 5.78
CA PHE A 47 -2.16 7.32 6.18
C PHE A 47 -2.83 8.64 5.76
N GLY A 48 -4.04 8.89 6.28
CA GLY A 48 -4.97 9.83 5.65
C GLY A 48 -5.49 9.23 4.34
N ASN A 49 -5.55 10.03 3.28
CA ASN A 49 -6.04 9.61 1.96
C ASN A 49 -5.06 8.70 1.17
N ASP A 50 -3.95 8.30 1.81
CA ASP A 50 -2.96 7.38 1.27
C ASP A 50 -3.31 5.95 1.70
N SER A 51 -3.53 5.09 0.70
CA SER A 51 -3.93 3.71 0.87
C SER A 51 -2.72 2.78 1.04
N TYR A 52 -2.94 1.72 1.82
CA TYR A 52 -1.94 0.73 2.18
C TYR A 52 -2.57 -0.65 2.29
N LEU A 53 -1.87 -1.67 1.78
CA LEU A 53 -2.27 -3.06 1.92
C LEU A 53 -1.09 -3.96 2.22
N ARG A 54 -1.32 -4.92 3.12
CA ARG A 54 -0.49 -6.10 3.28
C ARG A 54 -1.35 -7.32 2.96
N PHE A 55 -0.86 -8.22 2.11
CA PHE A 55 -1.55 -9.46 1.80
C PHE A 55 -0.56 -10.62 1.67
N THR A 56 -1.04 -11.84 1.89
CA THR A 56 -0.25 -13.06 1.62
C THR A 56 -0.72 -13.65 0.29
N ALA A 57 0.21 -13.86 -0.65
CA ALA A 57 -0.11 -14.40 -1.96
C ALA A 57 -0.68 -15.83 -1.84
N PRO A 58 -1.92 -16.11 -2.28
CA PRO A 58 -2.51 -17.44 -2.20
C PRO A 58 -1.94 -18.42 -3.24
N ALA A 59 -1.37 -17.91 -4.33
CA ALA A 59 -0.83 -18.69 -5.44
C ALA A 59 0.42 -18.01 -6.05
N ASP A 60 1.21 -18.78 -6.78
CA ASP A 60 2.23 -18.22 -7.66
C ASP A 60 1.55 -17.56 -8.85
N GLY A 61 2.07 -16.43 -9.33
CA GLY A 61 1.60 -15.83 -10.58
C GLY A 61 1.76 -14.33 -10.67
N THR A 62 1.12 -13.74 -11.69
CA THR A 62 1.13 -12.29 -11.90
C THR A 62 -0.03 -11.66 -11.17
N TYR A 63 0.27 -10.77 -10.24
CA TYR A 63 -0.70 -9.95 -9.52
C TYR A 63 -0.83 -8.60 -10.20
N ARG A 64 -2.01 -7.99 -10.12
CA ARG A 64 -2.25 -6.62 -10.60
C ARG A 64 -2.57 -5.72 -9.42
N VAL A 65 -1.91 -4.57 -9.35
CA VAL A 65 -2.18 -3.50 -8.40
C VAL A 65 -2.94 -2.42 -9.15
N ARG A 66 -4.22 -2.22 -8.81
CA ARG A 66 -5.03 -1.14 -9.38
C ARG A 66 -5.04 0.04 -8.43
N ILE A 67 -4.80 1.22 -8.97
CA ILE A 67 -4.84 2.49 -8.24
C ILE A 67 -5.75 3.44 -8.99
N HIS A 68 -6.70 4.04 -8.30
CA HIS A 68 -7.50 5.14 -8.82
C HIS A 68 -7.96 6.07 -7.71
N ASP A 69 -8.37 7.28 -8.06
CA ASP A 69 -9.01 8.19 -7.13
C ASP A 69 -10.39 7.65 -6.70
N LEU A 70 -10.75 7.81 -5.42
CA LEU A 70 -12.00 7.31 -4.86
C LEU A 70 -13.25 7.86 -5.58
N LYS A 71 -13.16 9.10 -6.08
CA LYS A 71 -14.22 9.77 -6.86
C LYS A 71 -13.97 9.71 -8.37
N PHE A 72 -12.97 8.92 -8.80
CA PHE A 72 -12.51 8.83 -10.18
C PHE A 72 -12.11 10.19 -10.78
N LEU A 73 -11.63 11.10 -9.93
CA LEU A 73 -11.00 12.34 -10.40
C LEU A 73 -9.59 12.05 -10.92
N GLY A 74 -9.06 12.97 -11.72
CA GLY A 74 -7.72 12.86 -12.25
C GLY A 74 -7.40 14.02 -13.17
N LEU A 75 -6.14 14.46 -13.15
CA LEU A 75 -5.54 15.49 -13.99
C LEU A 75 -4.01 15.40 -13.78
N GLN A 76 -3.23 16.29 -14.41
CA GLN A 76 -1.78 16.38 -14.24
C GLN A 76 -1.26 16.34 -12.76
N PRO A 77 -1.91 16.96 -11.75
CA PRO A 77 -1.37 16.97 -10.39
C PRO A 77 -1.59 15.68 -9.60
N TYR A 78 -2.36 14.69 -10.11
CA TYR A 78 -2.65 13.42 -9.42
C TYR A 78 -1.45 12.47 -9.51
N VAL A 79 -0.34 12.88 -8.92
CA VAL A 79 0.91 12.12 -8.87
C VAL A 79 0.96 11.24 -7.62
N TYR A 80 1.70 10.14 -7.67
CA TYR A 80 1.88 9.27 -6.51
C TYR A 80 3.19 8.51 -6.64
N ARG A 81 3.67 7.95 -5.52
CA ARG A 81 4.69 6.92 -5.48
C ARG A 81 4.04 5.62 -5.01
N LEU A 82 4.25 4.55 -5.77
CA LEU A 82 3.86 3.19 -5.40
C LEU A 82 5.09 2.42 -4.91
N THR A 83 5.01 1.85 -3.72
CA THR A 83 5.97 0.88 -3.20
C THR A 83 5.35 -0.51 -3.19
N ILE A 84 6.01 -1.50 -3.78
CA ILE A 84 5.66 -2.92 -3.68
C ILE A 84 6.87 -3.67 -3.15
N THR A 85 6.73 -4.40 -2.05
CA THR A 85 7.85 -5.14 -1.44
C THR A 85 7.37 -6.38 -0.69
N ASP A 86 8.21 -7.42 -0.68
CA ASP A 86 8.13 -8.59 0.21
C ASP A 86 9.12 -8.53 1.38
N GLY A 87 9.83 -7.41 1.52
CA GLY A 87 10.80 -7.17 2.57
C GLY A 87 10.17 -6.68 3.89
N PRO A 88 10.99 -6.50 4.93
CA PRO A 88 10.56 -5.88 6.18
C PRO A 88 9.94 -4.50 5.91
N TRP A 89 8.77 -4.26 6.48
CA TRP A 89 8.06 -2.99 6.33
C TRP A 89 7.64 -2.47 7.70
N VAL A 90 8.08 -1.26 8.03
CA VAL A 90 7.72 -0.58 9.28
C VAL A 90 6.49 0.28 9.00
N GLU A 91 5.35 -0.16 9.51
CA GLU A 91 4.07 0.56 9.35
C GLU A 91 4.00 1.76 10.32
N GLN A 92 4.47 1.56 11.55
CA GLN A 92 4.54 2.59 12.57
C GLN A 92 5.69 2.29 13.52
N THR A 93 6.33 3.34 14.05
CA THR A 93 7.24 3.21 15.20
C THR A 93 6.49 3.65 16.45
N TYR A 94 6.37 2.79 17.45
CA TYR A 94 5.83 3.15 18.76
C TYR A 94 6.73 2.64 19.89
N PRO A 95 7.03 3.46 20.91
CA PRO A 95 6.69 4.89 21.02
C PRO A 95 7.43 5.72 19.95
N LEU A 96 6.85 6.87 19.56
CA LEU A 96 7.42 7.78 18.55
C LEU A 96 8.79 8.35 18.95
N GLY A 97 9.15 8.20 20.22
CA GLY A 97 10.47 8.42 20.78
C GLY A 97 10.50 7.98 22.23
N VAL A 98 11.69 7.63 22.73
CA VAL A 98 11.95 7.43 24.16
C VAL A 98 13.09 8.34 24.54
N GLN A 99 13.01 8.98 25.70
CA GLN A 99 14.13 9.73 26.24
C GLN A 99 15.33 8.77 26.42
N ARG A 100 16.52 9.21 25.99
CA ARG A 100 17.75 8.41 26.11
C ARG A 100 17.97 8.02 27.57
N GLY A 101 18.10 6.72 27.83
CA GLY A 101 18.34 6.16 29.17
C GLY A 101 17.08 5.74 29.93
N THR A 102 15.88 5.95 29.38
CA THR A 102 14.61 5.51 29.97
C THR A 102 14.03 4.29 29.26
N LYS A 103 13.37 3.41 30.02
CA LYS A 103 12.55 2.31 29.50
C LYS A 103 11.09 2.75 29.49
N THR A 104 10.42 2.56 28.36
CA THR A 104 8.96 2.76 28.25
C THR A 104 8.30 1.39 28.11
N ALA A 105 7.20 1.18 28.82
CA ALA A 105 6.38 -0.01 28.63
C ALA A 105 5.64 0.08 27.29
N LEU A 106 5.67 -1.01 26.53
CA LEU A 106 4.87 -1.19 25.32
C LEU A 106 3.40 -1.44 25.68
#